data_AF-A0A398AZJ4-F1
#
_entry.id   AF-A0A398AZJ4-F1
#
_cell.length_a   1.000
_cell.length_b   1.000
_cell.length_c   1.000
_cell.angle_alpha   90.00
_cell.angle_beta   90.00
_cell.angle_gamma   90.00
#
_symmetry.space_group_name_H-M   'P 1'
#
loop_
_entity.id
_entity.type
_entity.pdbx_description
1 polymer ?
#
loop_
_entity_poly.entity_id
_entity_poly.type
_entity_poly.pdbx_seq_one_letter_code
_entity_poly.pdbx_strand_id
1 'polypeptide(L)'
;MAIAKTLLIQIDWEGPFKQEELPSLRNEETDYGIYQIYGKHPVYGKDVLLYIGKADSQTVGKRISQENWLDTNDSNNLKIYVGRLHGAATPSMEQWSKQIDLAERLLIYVHKPAYNARSLSTLPDSEIKDIHILNWGNHRDLLPELSGLRWTSKLDFLDYDVYRWL
;
A
#
# COMPACT_ATOMS: atom_id res chain seq x y z
N MET A 1 1.50 30.20 12.15
CA MET A 1 0.96 29.02 11.46
C MET A 1 1.91 27.87 11.76
N ALA A 2 1.50 26.91 12.61
CA ALA A 2 2.33 25.74 12.88
C ALA A 2 2.26 24.83 11.65
N ILE A 3 3.41 24.49 11.05
CA ILE A 3 3.47 23.47 10.00
C ILE A 3 3.12 22.15 10.69
N ALA A 4 1.97 21.57 10.36
CA ALA A 4 1.60 20.26 10.87
C ALA A 4 2.65 19.24 10.39
N LYS A 5 3.29 18.55 11.35
CA LYS A 5 4.32 17.56 11.04
C LYS A 5 3.66 16.36 10.37
N THR A 6 3.93 16.18 9.08
CA THR A 6 3.45 15.05 8.29
C THR A 6 4.51 13.94 8.29
N LEU A 7 4.09 12.69 8.46
CA LEU A 7 4.93 11.52 8.28
C LEU A 7 5.00 11.19 6.79
N LEU A 8 6.16 11.42 6.17
CA LEU A 8 6.46 11.01 4.81
C LEU A 8 6.88 9.54 4.78
N ILE A 9 6.22 8.74 3.96
CA ILE A 9 6.56 7.35 3.65
C ILE A 9 6.81 7.27 2.14
N GLN A 10 7.94 6.69 1.74
CA GLN A 10 8.25 6.49 0.33
C GLN A 10 8.36 5.00 0.06
N ILE A 11 7.72 4.54 -1.01
CA ILE A 11 7.65 3.12 -1.36
C ILE A 11 8.13 2.98 -2.80
N ASP A 12 9.16 2.17 -3.01
CA ASP A 12 9.65 1.84 -4.35
C ASP A 12 9.07 0.48 -4.77
N TRP A 13 8.37 0.47 -5.90
CA TRP A 13 7.62 -0.68 -6.38
C TRP A 13 8.36 -1.41 -7.52
N GLU A 14 8.54 -2.71 -7.35
CA GLU A 14 9.13 -3.60 -8.35
C GLU A 14 8.13 -4.68 -8.80
N GLY A 15 8.33 -5.19 -10.02
CA GLY A 15 7.49 -6.22 -10.63
C GLY A 15 7.19 -5.94 -12.11
N PRO A 16 6.33 -6.75 -12.77
CA PRO A 16 5.59 -7.86 -12.16
C PRO A 16 6.50 -9.06 -11.90
N PHE A 17 6.39 -9.62 -10.71
CA PHE A 17 6.88 -10.96 -10.39
C PHE A 17 5.78 -11.98 -10.63
N LYS A 18 6.18 -13.17 -11.03
CA LYS A 18 5.36 -14.37 -11.05
C LYS A 18 5.57 -15.17 -9.77
N GLN A 19 4.71 -16.18 -9.62
CA GLN A 19 4.77 -17.03 -8.45
C GLN A 19 6.06 -17.84 -8.36
N GLU A 20 6.59 -18.33 -9.48
CA GLU A 20 7.87 -19.05 -9.49
C GLU A 20 9.06 -18.20 -9.03
N GLU A 21 8.90 -16.86 -9.00
CA GLU A 21 9.92 -15.90 -8.58
C GLU A 21 9.82 -15.53 -7.10
N LEU A 22 8.78 -15.96 -6.37
CA LEU A 22 8.67 -15.70 -4.92
C LEU A 22 9.88 -16.13 -4.08
N PRO A 23 10.65 -17.18 -4.41
CA PRO A 23 11.88 -17.50 -3.70
C PRO A 23 12.94 -16.40 -3.75
N SER A 24 12.98 -15.57 -4.80
CA SER A 24 13.94 -14.45 -4.90
C SER A 24 13.56 -13.24 -4.05
N LEU A 25 12.34 -13.24 -3.48
CA LEU A 25 11.79 -12.18 -2.63
C LEU A 25 11.86 -12.58 -1.14
N ARG A 26 12.95 -13.26 -0.75
CA ARG A 26 13.16 -13.80 0.60
C ARG A 26 14.43 -13.31 1.28
N ASN A 27 15.02 -12.21 0.82
CA ASN A 27 16.12 -11.57 1.51
C ASN A 27 15.66 -11.06 2.88
N GLU A 28 16.24 -11.61 3.95
CA GLU A 28 15.86 -11.31 5.34
C GLU A 28 16.34 -9.94 5.82
N GLU A 29 17.07 -9.19 5.01
CA GLU A 29 17.46 -7.80 5.28
C GLU A 29 16.54 -6.78 4.63
N THR A 30 15.99 -7.09 3.44
CA THR A 30 15.35 -6.07 2.58
C THR A 30 13.94 -6.41 2.09
N ASP A 31 13.54 -7.68 2.05
CA ASP A 31 12.27 -8.08 1.43
C ASP A 31 11.09 -8.02 2.41
N TYR A 32 10.94 -6.88 3.08
CA TYR A 32 9.77 -6.54 3.90
C TYR A 32 9.08 -5.32 3.28
N GLY A 33 7.79 -5.17 3.54
CA GLY A 33 7.03 -4.05 3.01
C GLY A 33 5.62 -4.44 2.63
N ILE A 34 5.18 -3.95 1.49
CA ILE A 34 3.81 -4.07 0.99
C ILE A 34 3.85 -4.81 -0.34
N TYR A 35 2.79 -5.53 -0.69
CA TYR A 35 2.66 -6.16 -1.99
C TYR A 35 1.26 -5.97 -2.56
N GLN A 36 1.19 -5.98 -3.89
CA GLN A 36 -0.05 -5.95 -4.65
C GLN A 36 -0.20 -7.26 -5.43
N ILE A 37 -1.44 -7.76 -5.51
CA ILE A 37 -1.82 -8.89 -6.35
C ILE A 37 -2.77 -8.38 -7.42
N TYR A 38 -2.36 -8.53 -8.68
CA TYR A 38 -3.19 -8.28 -9.86
C TYR A 38 -3.60 -9.60 -10.49
N GLY A 39 -4.82 -9.65 -11.00
CA GLY A 39 -5.34 -10.85 -11.64
C GLY A 39 -6.72 -10.63 -12.22
N LYS A 40 -7.47 -11.71 -12.36
CA LYS A 40 -8.84 -11.68 -12.89
C LYS A 40 -9.87 -11.59 -11.76
N HIS A 41 -10.75 -10.61 -11.86
CA HIS A 41 -11.97 -10.51 -11.06
C HIS A 41 -13.19 -10.83 -11.92
N PRO A 42 -14.16 -11.65 -11.45
CA PRO A 42 -15.34 -12.02 -12.24
C PRO A 42 -16.16 -10.82 -12.76
N VAL A 43 -16.15 -9.71 -12.04
CA VAL A 43 -16.92 -8.49 -12.38
C VAL A 43 -16.06 -7.43 -13.07
N TYR A 44 -14.81 -7.25 -12.64
CA TYR A 44 -13.98 -6.11 -13.08
C TYR A 44 -13.07 -6.46 -14.26
N GLY A 45 -13.01 -7.72 -14.66
CA GLY A 45 -12.24 -8.17 -15.81
C GLY A 45 -10.86 -8.70 -15.43
N LYS A 46 -9.91 -8.57 -16.36
CA LYS A 46 -8.55 -9.10 -16.24
C LYS A 46 -7.55 -8.01 -15.86
N ASP A 47 -6.46 -8.41 -15.20
CA ASP A 47 -5.35 -7.53 -14.79
C ASP A 47 -5.77 -6.37 -13.88
N VAL A 48 -6.70 -6.63 -12.95
CA VAL A 48 -7.19 -5.63 -11.97
C VAL A 48 -6.52 -5.83 -10.61
N LEU A 49 -6.40 -4.75 -9.84
CA LEU A 49 -5.93 -4.79 -8.46
C LEU A 49 -6.90 -5.60 -7.57
N LEU A 50 -6.49 -6.82 -7.22
CA LEU A 50 -7.29 -7.73 -6.40
C LEU A 50 -7.04 -7.52 -4.91
N TYR A 51 -5.77 -7.34 -4.54
CA TYR A 51 -5.37 -7.31 -3.14
C TYR A 51 -4.13 -6.46 -2.90
N ILE A 52 -4.10 -5.80 -1.75
CA ILE A 52 -2.92 -5.20 -1.14
C ILE A 52 -2.72 -5.86 0.22
N GLY A 53 -1.50 -6.28 0.52
CA GLY A 53 -1.15 -6.82 1.82
C GLY A 53 0.24 -6.38 2.27
N LYS A 54 0.59 -6.70 3.51
CA LYS A 54 1.88 -6.37 4.11
C LYS A 54 2.66 -7.59 4.59
N ALA A 55 3.97 -7.41 4.71
CA ALA A 55 4.90 -8.38 5.30
C ALA A 55 5.96 -7.62 6.12
N ASP A 56 5.73 -7.51 7.43
CA ASP A 56 6.58 -6.79 8.39
C ASP A 56 7.26 -7.72 9.42
N SER A 57 6.73 -8.94 9.60
CA SER A 57 7.25 -9.95 10.54
C SER A 57 7.96 -11.12 9.84
N GLN A 58 7.92 -11.16 8.51
CA GLN A 58 8.56 -12.14 7.64
C GLN A 58 8.71 -11.53 6.24
N THR A 59 9.52 -12.15 5.38
CA THR A 59 9.72 -11.63 4.02
C THR A 59 8.47 -11.75 3.15
N VAL A 60 8.31 -10.83 2.20
CA VAL A 60 7.17 -10.76 1.26
C VAL A 60 7.00 -12.08 0.51
N GLY A 61 8.09 -12.67 0.02
CA GLY A 61 8.06 -13.97 -0.66
C GLY A 61 7.56 -15.10 0.23
N LYS A 62 7.91 -15.12 1.53
CA LYS A 62 7.36 -16.09 2.50
C LYS A 62 5.88 -15.82 2.76
N ARG A 63 5.47 -14.56 2.94
CA ARG A 63 4.07 -14.17 3.19
C ARG A 63 3.13 -14.56 2.06
N ILE A 64 3.44 -14.17 0.83
CA ILE A 64 2.56 -14.45 -0.32
C ILE A 64 2.43 -15.96 -0.54
N SER A 65 3.51 -16.73 -0.32
CA SER A 65 3.48 -18.19 -0.44
C SER A 65 2.49 -18.87 0.53
N GLN A 66 2.12 -18.22 1.63
CA GLN A 66 1.20 -18.75 2.64
C GLN A 66 -0.27 -18.40 2.34
N GLU A 67 -0.54 -17.47 1.41
CA GLU A 67 -1.88 -16.93 1.15
C GLU A 67 -2.66 -17.68 0.06
N ASN A 68 -2.13 -18.80 -0.42
CA ASN A 68 -2.81 -19.75 -1.33
C ASN A 68 -3.43 -19.13 -2.58
N TRP A 69 -2.77 -18.13 -3.17
CA TRP A 69 -3.19 -17.53 -4.46
C TRP A 69 -3.24 -18.53 -5.64
N LEU A 70 -2.68 -19.74 -5.44
CA LEU A 70 -2.71 -20.89 -6.35
C LEU A 70 -4.10 -21.43 -6.64
N ASP A 71 -5.01 -21.39 -5.66
CA ASP A 71 -6.32 -22.01 -5.74
C ASP A 71 -7.33 -21.14 -6.53
N THR A 72 -6.85 -20.06 -7.14
CA THR A 72 -7.66 -19.20 -8.00
C THR A 72 -7.74 -19.77 -9.42
N ASN A 73 -8.90 -19.67 -10.06
CA ASN A 73 -9.16 -20.19 -11.42
C ASN A 73 -8.27 -19.57 -12.53
N ASP A 74 -7.41 -18.59 -12.20
CA ASP A 74 -6.56 -17.86 -13.16
C ASP A 74 -5.15 -17.61 -12.60
N SER A 75 -4.66 -18.53 -11.75
CA SER A 75 -3.40 -18.38 -11.00
C SER A 75 -2.17 -18.15 -11.89
N ASN A 76 -2.11 -18.74 -13.09
CA ASN A 76 -1.02 -18.54 -14.05
C ASN A 76 -0.89 -17.11 -14.59
N ASN A 77 -1.92 -16.28 -14.43
CA ASN A 77 -1.95 -14.90 -14.91
C ASN A 77 -1.82 -13.87 -13.78
N LEU A 78 -1.54 -14.31 -12.54
CA LEU A 78 -1.29 -13.42 -11.43
C LEU A 78 -0.01 -12.60 -11.66
N LYS A 79 -0.08 -11.32 -11.33
CA LYS A 79 1.07 -10.41 -11.33
C LYS A 79 1.25 -9.83 -9.95
N ILE A 80 2.47 -9.97 -9.43
CA ILE A 80 2.81 -9.59 -8.08
C ILE A 80 3.71 -8.37 -8.15
N TYR A 81 3.39 -7.34 -7.38
CA TYR A 81 4.24 -6.15 -7.22
C TYR A 81 4.66 -6.05 -5.77
N VAL A 82 5.93 -5.74 -5.53
CA VAL A 82 6.50 -5.61 -4.19
C VAL A 82 6.96 -4.18 -3.98
N GLY A 83 6.44 -3.55 -2.93
CA GLY A 83 6.77 -2.19 -2.51
C GLY A 83 7.67 -2.23 -1.28
N ARG A 84 8.92 -1.81 -1.43
CA ARG A 84 9.88 -1.67 -0.32
C ARG A 84 9.93 -0.22 0.12
N LEU A 85 9.84 0.02 1.42
CA LEU A 85 9.95 1.39 1.95
C LEU A 85 11.41 1.86 1.86
N HIS A 86 11.62 3.12 1.49
CA HIS A 86 12.95 3.72 1.43
C HIS A 86 12.98 5.14 2.01
N GLY A 87 14.18 5.60 2.36
CA GLY A 87 14.40 6.90 2.97
C GLY A 87 15.89 7.19 3.17
N ALA A 88 16.19 8.29 3.85
CA ALA A 88 17.58 8.71 4.07
C ALA A 88 18.39 7.78 4.99
N ALA A 89 17.70 7.04 5.88
CA ALA A 89 18.30 6.08 6.78
C ALA A 89 17.31 4.96 7.11
N THR A 90 17.81 3.77 7.42
CA THR A 90 17.01 2.64 7.89
C THR A 90 16.45 2.95 9.30
N PRO A 91 15.12 2.93 9.50
CA PRO A 91 14.52 3.18 10.80
C PRO A 91 14.68 1.98 11.75
N SER A 92 14.27 2.12 13.02
CA SER A 92 14.17 0.96 13.91
C SER A 92 13.12 -0.04 13.41
N MET A 93 13.23 -1.33 13.79
CA MET A 93 12.26 -2.36 13.39
C MET A 93 10.82 -2.00 13.77
N GLU A 94 10.61 -1.42 14.96
CA GLU A 94 9.29 -0.95 15.42
C GLU A 94 8.75 0.18 14.53
N GLN A 95 9.60 1.15 14.20
CA GLN A 95 9.22 2.26 13.32
C GLN A 95 8.93 1.77 11.90
N TRP A 96 9.73 0.84 11.39
CA TRP A 96 9.55 0.26 10.06
C TRP A 96 8.23 -0.50 9.96
N SER A 97 7.95 -1.41 10.91
CA SER A 97 6.70 -2.17 10.96
C SER A 97 5.49 -1.24 11.07
N LYS A 98 5.57 -0.18 11.90
CA LYS A 98 4.52 0.83 12.00
C LYS A 98 4.30 1.58 10.69
N GLN A 99 5.37 1.95 9.98
CA GLN A 99 5.26 2.63 8.68
C GLN A 99 4.64 1.71 7.62
N ILE A 100 5.04 0.44 7.58
CA ILE A 100 4.46 -0.57 6.69
C ILE A 100 2.96 -0.72 6.96
N ASP A 101 2.58 -0.87 8.24
CA ASP A 101 1.18 -1.00 8.66
C ASP A 101 0.33 0.19 8.22
N LEU A 102 0.78 1.40 8.56
CA LEU A 102 0.05 2.61 8.23
C LEU A 102 -0.07 2.84 6.72
N ALA A 103 0.98 2.52 5.97
CA ALA A 103 0.98 2.65 4.52
C ALA A 103 0.02 1.67 3.84
N GLU A 104 0.06 0.39 4.23
CA GLU A 104 -0.85 -0.64 3.72
C GLU A 104 -2.31 -0.26 3.97
N ARG A 105 -2.61 0.19 5.20
CA ARG A 105 -3.94 0.63 5.60
C ARG A 105 -4.44 1.81 4.77
N LEU A 106 -3.64 2.85 4.58
CA LEU A 106 -4.03 4.00 3.75
C LEU A 106 -4.21 3.60 2.28
N LEU A 107 -3.32 2.74 1.75
CA LEU A 107 -3.42 2.23 0.38
C LEU A 107 -4.72 1.44 0.17
N ILE A 108 -5.06 0.51 1.07
CA ILE A 108 -6.31 -0.26 1.03
C ILE A 108 -7.52 0.67 1.10
N TYR A 109 -7.52 1.63 2.03
CA TYR A 109 -8.63 2.55 2.23
C TYR A 109 -8.91 3.40 0.99
N VAL A 110 -7.86 3.90 0.32
CA VAL A 110 -8.02 4.74 -0.87
C VAL A 110 -8.45 3.92 -2.08
N HIS A 111 -7.76 2.81 -2.37
CA HIS A 111 -7.94 2.06 -3.62
C HIS A 111 -9.02 0.98 -3.56
N LYS A 112 -9.39 0.53 -2.36
CA LYS A 112 -10.45 -0.46 -2.09
C LYS A 112 -10.36 -1.70 -3.01
N PRO A 113 -9.23 -2.45 -3.00
CA PRO A 113 -9.09 -3.63 -3.85
C PRO A 113 -10.20 -4.65 -3.62
N ALA A 114 -10.56 -5.40 -4.67
CA ALA A 114 -11.74 -6.27 -4.68
C ALA A 114 -11.77 -7.29 -3.53
N TYR A 115 -10.62 -7.88 -3.17
CA TYR A 115 -10.52 -8.92 -2.14
C TYR A 115 -10.06 -8.42 -0.77
N ASN A 116 -9.77 -7.12 -0.63
CA ASN A 116 -9.59 -6.49 0.69
C ASN A 116 -10.93 -6.18 1.40
N ALA A 117 -12.08 -6.57 0.83
CA ALA A 117 -13.41 -6.19 1.30
C ALA A 117 -13.70 -6.54 2.78
N ARG A 118 -13.08 -7.58 3.34
CA ARG A 118 -13.21 -7.93 4.78
C ARG A 118 -12.42 -6.99 5.70
N SER A 119 -11.43 -6.27 5.17
CA SER A 119 -10.55 -5.34 5.89
C SER A 119 -10.97 -3.87 5.72
N LEU A 120 -12.09 -3.58 5.05
CA LEU A 120 -12.62 -2.22 4.87
C LEU A 120 -13.22 -1.61 6.15
N SER A 121 -12.99 -2.21 7.33
CA SER A 121 -13.43 -1.64 8.60
C SER A 121 -12.77 -0.27 8.80
N THR A 122 -13.60 0.70 9.16
CA THR A 122 -13.31 2.12 9.42
C THR A 122 -11.90 2.33 9.95
N LEU A 123 -11.06 2.94 9.13
CA LEU A 123 -9.73 3.37 9.51
C LEU A 123 -9.86 4.66 10.34
N PRO A 124 -9.38 4.72 11.60
CA PRO A 124 -9.50 5.92 12.40
C PRO A 124 -8.70 7.06 11.80
N ASP A 125 -9.37 8.17 11.47
CA ASP A 125 -8.75 9.37 10.91
C ASP A 125 -7.55 9.85 11.74
N SER A 126 -7.61 9.73 13.07
CA SER A 126 -6.53 10.11 13.99
C SER A 126 -5.19 9.46 13.67
N GLU A 127 -5.18 8.26 13.09
CA GLU A 127 -3.97 7.48 12.84
C GLU A 127 -3.35 7.77 11.47
N ILE A 128 -4.17 8.12 10.47
CA ILE A 128 -3.71 8.27 9.08
C ILE A 128 -3.74 9.71 8.55
N LYS A 129 -4.44 10.65 9.19
CA LYS A 129 -4.60 12.04 8.71
C LYS A 129 -3.31 12.83 8.49
N ASP A 130 -2.22 12.42 9.13
CA ASP A 130 -0.92 13.11 9.07
C ASP A 130 0.12 12.28 8.28
N ILE A 131 -0.33 11.34 7.43
CA ILE A 131 0.52 10.51 6.58
C ILE A 131 0.56 11.06 5.17
N HIS A 132 1.72 10.96 4.54
CA HIS A 132 1.92 11.24 3.13
C HIS A 132 2.74 10.10 2.51
N ILE A 133 2.19 9.42 1.50
CA ILE A 133 2.85 8.33 0.78
C ILE A 133 3.23 8.80 -0.62
N LEU A 134 4.47 8.53 -1.01
CA LEU A 134 4.93 8.62 -2.40
C LEU A 134 5.23 7.22 -2.93
N ASN A 135 4.52 6.82 -3.98
CA ASN A 135 4.71 5.55 -4.67
C ASN A 135 5.59 5.77 -5.90
N TRP A 136 6.78 5.18 -5.89
CA TRP A 136 7.77 5.23 -6.96
C TRP A 136 7.80 3.92 -7.75
N GLY A 137 8.46 3.96 -8.91
CA GLY A 137 8.66 2.76 -9.73
C GLY A 137 7.35 2.20 -10.29
N ASN A 138 7.24 0.87 -10.30
CA ASN A 138 6.16 0.14 -10.96
C ASN A 138 4.89 0.02 -10.09
N HIS A 139 4.33 1.14 -9.65
CA HIS A 139 3.21 1.18 -8.71
C HIS A 139 1.83 0.80 -9.28
N ARG A 140 1.72 0.61 -10.61
CA ARG A 140 0.47 0.22 -11.31
C ARG A 140 -0.71 1.15 -11.00
N ASP A 141 -1.86 0.62 -10.60
CA ASP A 141 -3.11 1.35 -10.40
C ASP A 141 -3.13 2.18 -9.11
N LEU A 142 -2.07 2.10 -8.29
CA LEU A 142 -1.93 2.99 -7.15
C LEU A 142 -1.73 4.43 -7.60
N LEU A 143 -2.36 5.37 -6.90
CA LEU A 143 -2.06 6.79 -7.06
C LEU A 143 -0.57 7.03 -6.73
N PRO A 144 0.15 7.85 -7.52
CA PRO A 144 1.57 8.12 -7.29
C PRO A 144 1.81 8.85 -5.96
N GLU A 145 0.82 9.61 -5.49
CA GLU A 145 0.88 10.39 -4.25
C GLU A 145 -0.43 10.26 -3.46
N LEU A 146 -0.32 10.05 -2.15
CA LEU A 146 -1.46 9.90 -1.25
C LEU A 146 -1.24 10.72 0.02
N SER A 147 -2.13 11.66 0.29
CA SER A 147 -2.16 12.39 1.54
C SER A 147 -3.32 11.91 2.40
N GLY A 148 -3.03 11.42 3.61
CA GLY A 148 -4.07 11.11 4.58
C GLY A 148 -4.91 12.33 4.96
N LEU A 149 -4.33 13.54 4.91
CA LEU A 149 -5.05 14.79 5.09
C LEU A 149 -6.20 14.94 4.07
N ARG A 150 -5.98 14.49 2.83
CA ARG A 150 -6.96 14.56 1.74
C ARG A 150 -8.02 13.47 1.81
N TRP A 151 -7.68 12.29 2.33
CA TRP A 151 -8.54 11.11 2.29
C TRP A 151 -9.30 10.85 3.60
N THR A 152 -9.05 11.65 4.65
CA THR A 152 -9.74 11.59 5.95
C THR A 152 -10.70 12.77 6.11
N SER A 153 -11.57 12.74 7.13
CA SER A 153 -12.53 13.82 7.40
C SER A 153 -11.92 15.09 8.01
N LYS A 154 -10.59 15.15 8.14
CA LYS A 154 -9.88 16.29 8.75
C LYS A 154 -10.17 17.63 8.07
N LEU A 155 -10.45 17.62 6.76
CA LEU A 155 -10.77 18.82 6.00
C LEU A 155 -12.29 19.01 5.78
N ASP A 156 -13.12 17.99 6.03
CA ASP A 156 -14.55 17.99 5.65
C ASP A 156 -15.38 19.03 6.40
N PHE A 157 -14.93 19.43 7.59
CA PHE A 157 -15.62 20.37 8.47
C PHE A 157 -14.90 21.72 8.61
N LEU A 158 -13.93 22.01 7.75
CA LEU A 158 -13.23 23.29 7.76
C LEU A 158 -13.98 24.31 6.91
N ASP A 159 -14.39 25.41 7.54
CA ASP A 159 -14.84 26.59 6.82
C ASP A 159 -13.70 27.12 5.94
N TYR A 160 -14.01 27.50 4.70
CA TYR A 160 -13.05 28.10 3.79
C TYR A 160 -13.64 29.31 3.08
N ASP A 161 -12.79 30.32 2.88
CA ASP A 161 -13.09 31.44 2.00
C ASP A 161 -12.61 31.13 0.58
N VAL A 162 -13.46 31.38 -0.40
CA VAL A 162 -13.01 31.42 -1.80
C VAL A 162 -12.16 32.68 -1.96
N TYR A 163 -10.88 32.49 -2.32
CA TYR A 163 -9.97 33.61 -2.56
C TYR A 163 -10.53 34.55 -3.62
N ARG A 164 -10.55 35.84 -3.30
CA ARG A 164 -11.04 36.90 -4.17
C ARG A 164 -9.86 37.66 -4.73
N TRP A 165 -9.95 37.99 -6.01
CA TRP A 165 -9.07 38.98 -6.61
C TRP A 165 -9.27 40.32 -5.90
N LEU A 166 -8.20 40.92 -5.39
CA LEU A 166 -8.20 42.24 -4.76
C LEU A 166 -7.94 43.34 -5.79
#